data_AF-A0A974AJE2-F1
#
_entry.id   AF-A0A974AJE2-F1
#
_cell.length_a   1.000
_cell.length_b   1.000
_cell.length_c   1.000
_cell.angle_alpha   90.00
_cell.angle_beta   90.00
_cell.angle_gamma   90.00
#
_symmetry.space_group_name_H-M   'P 1'
#
loop_
_entity.id
_entity.type
_entity.pdbx_description
1 polymer ?
#
loop_
_entity_poly.entity_id
_entity_poly.type
_entity_poly.pdbx_seq_one_letter_code
_entity_poly.pdbx_strand_id
1 'polypeptide(L)'
;MLVRPAHAICAVLLLTTAAHAQPSTSRGQISVAQVRAMLDQAATNPTARQTLTAYLAGTGETAGWLLDAARGLPPCARRLTLDAQQARDAIASAASTAATETPATPLIIRDMLKRAGCRLTE
;
A
#
# COMPACT_ATOMS: atom_id res chain seq x y z
N MET A 1 11.51 52.29 -35.18
CA MET A 1 12.06 51.73 -33.93
C MET A 1 10.93 51.13 -33.11
N LEU A 2 10.80 49.80 -33.10
CA LEU A 2 10.59 49.01 -31.87
C LEU A 2 10.83 47.54 -32.23
N VAL A 3 11.87 46.99 -31.63
CA VAL A 3 12.43 45.65 -31.87
C VAL A 3 11.54 44.63 -31.17
N ARG A 4 11.15 43.54 -31.86
CA ARG A 4 10.52 42.37 -31.24
C ARG A 4 11.59 41.62 -30.43
N PRO A 5 11.48 41.46 -29.11
CA PRO A 5 12.30 40.49 -28.40
C PRO A 5 11.58 39.14 -28.48
N ALA A 6 12.13 38.26 -29.31
CA ALA A 6 11.95 36.83 -29.19
C ALA A 6 12.50 36.41 -27.81
N HIS A 7 11.63 36.15 -26.84
CA HIS A 7 12.02 35.59 -25.56
C HIS A 7 11.47 34.18 -25.45
N ALA A 8 12.33 33.28 -25.94
CA ALA A 8 12.55 31.92 -25.50
C ALA A 8 11.49 31.39 -24.52
N ILE A 9 10.56 30.60 -25.05
CA ILE A 9 9.83 29.60 -24.28
C ILE A 9 10.90 28.65 -23.73
N CYS A 10 11.33 28.91 -22.50
CA CYS A 10 12.25 28.06 -21.78
C CYS A 10 11.52 26.74 -21.54
N ALA A 11 11.80 25.74 -22.39
CA ALA A 11 11.36 24.37 -22.22
C ALA A 11 11.96 23.86 -20.91
N VAL A 12 11.20 23.96 -19.83
CA VAL A 12 11.47 23.23 -18.59
C VAL A 12 11.30 21.76 -18.94
N LEU A 13 12.42 21.11 -19.28
CA LEU A 13 12.52 19.66 -19.36
C LEU A 13 12.19 19.15 -17.95
N LEU A 14 10.94 18.73 -17.77
CA LEU A 14 10.52 17.94 -16.63
C LEU A 14 11.40 16.69 -16.61
N LEU A 15 12.45 16.71 -15.79
CA LEU A 15 13.16 15.53 -15.31
C LEU A 15 12.17 14.75 -14.44
N THR A 16 11.14 14.15 -15.06
CA THR A 16 10.36 13.12 -14.44
C THR A 16 11.30 11.94 -14.27
N THR A 17 11.87 11.81 -13.07
CA THR A 17 12.42 10.53 -12.64
C THR A 17 11.34 9.50 -12.92
N ALA A 18 11.59 8.58 -13.83
CA ALA A 18 10.67 7.50 -14.13
C ALA A 18 10.33 6.84 -12.78
N ALA A 19 9.11 7.07 -12.32
CA ALA A 19 8.57 6.32 -11.20
C ALA A 19 8.50 4.89 -11.72
N HIS A 20 9.56 4.10 -11.47
CA HIS A 20 9.54 2.68 -11.72
C HIS A 20 8.31 2.17 -10.99
N ALA A 21 7.29 1.76 -11.76
CA ALA A 21 6.10 1.16 -11.22
C ALA A 21 6.59 0.00 -10.34
N GLN A 22 6.43 0.16 -9.03
CA GLN A 22 6.89 -0.84 -8.08
C GLN A 22 6.18 -2.16 -8.42
N PRO A 23 6.87 -3.30 -8.28
CA PRO A 23 6.43 -4.56 -8.86
C PRO A 23 5.05 -4.95 -8.31
N SER A 24 4.03 -4.78 -9.13
CA SER A 24 2.72 -5.38 -8.95
C SER A 24 2.82 -6.85 -9.35
N THR A 25 1.98 -7.70 -8.76
CA THR A 25 1.84 -9.09 -9.21
C THR A 25 1.42 -9.14 -10.68
N SER A 26 1.59 -10.28 -11.33
CA SER A 26 1.12 -10.51 -12.71
C SER A 26 -0.40 -10.32 -12.90
N ARG A 27 -1.16 -10.24 -11.80
CA ARG A 27 -2.61 -9.99 -11.77
C ARG A 27 -2.99 -8.56 -11.38
N GLY A 28 -2.03 -7.64 -11.31
CA GLY A 28 -2.27 -6.23 -11.00
C GLY A 28 -2.47 -5.92 -9.51
N GLN A 29 -2.30 -6.88 -8.60
CA GLN A 29 -2.36 -6.65 -7.16
C GLN A 29 -1.03 -6.14 -6.60
N ILE A 30 -1.09 -5.28 -5.59
CA ILE A 30 0.10 -4.83 -4.86
C ILE A 30 0.78 -6.03 -4.19
N SER A 31 2.03 -6.28 -4.55
CA SER A 31 2.81 -7.42 -4.07
C SER A 31 3.41 -7.18 -2.69
N VAL A 32 3.78 -8.25 -1.98
CA VAL A 32 4.56 -8.17 -0.75
C VAL A 32 5.88 -7.43 -0.97
N ALA A 33 6.57 -7.68 -2.08
CA ALA A 33 7.83 -7.00 -2.40
C ALA A 33 7.64 -5.48 -2.52
N GLN A 34 6.55 -5.03 -3.16
CA GLN A 34 6.21 -3.63 -3.27
C GLN A 34 5.93 -2.99 -1.90
N VAL A 35 5.15 -3.65 -1.04
CA VAL A 35 4.88 -3.14 0.33
C VAL A 35 6.16 -3.07 1.16
N ARG A 36 7.03 -4.09 1.10
CA ARG A 36 8.34 -4.06 1.78
C ARG A 36 9.19 -2.88 1.31
N ALA A 37 9.28 -2.65 0.00
CA ALA A 37 10.01 -1.51 -0.55
C ALA A 37 9.45 -0.17 -0.05
N MET A 38 8.12 -0.02 0.02
CA MET A 38 7.51 1.20 0.58
C MET A 38 7.84 1.36 2.08
N LEU A 39 7.75 0.29 2.86
CA LEU A 39 8.07 0.28 4.29
C LEU A 39 9.54 0.64 4.56
N ASP A 40 10.45 0.13 3.75
CA ASP A 40 11.89 0.37 3.90
C ASP A 40 12.28 1.80 3.49
N GLN A 41 11.57 2.39 2.53
CA GLN A 41 11.86 3.72 2.03
C GLN A 41 11.10 4.85 2.75
N ALA A 42 10.01 4.55 3.47
CA ALA A 42 9.11 5.57 4.04
C ALA A 42 9.80 6.57 4.99
N ALA A 43 10.91 6.20 5.63
CA ALA A 43 11.66 7.09 6.51
C ALA A 43 12.39 8.21 5.74
N THR A 44 12.87 7.93 4.53
CA THR A 44 13.78 8.80 3.76
C THR A 44 13.19 9.26 2.43
N ASN A 45 12.12 8.64 1.95
CA ASN A 45 11.46 8.96 0.69
C ASN A 45 10.02 9.44 0.95
N PRO A 46 9.72 10.74 0.75
CA PRO A 46 8.40 11.30 1.02
C PRO A 46 7.31 10.71 0.11
N THR A 47 7.65 10.37 -1.13
CA THR A 47 6.71 9.70 -2.05
C THR A 47 6.38 8.30 -1.55
N ALA A 48 7.38 7.48 -1.20
CA ALA A 48 7.14 6.15 -0.64
C ALA A 48 6.31 6.20 0.65
N ARG A 49 6.56 7.20 1.51
CA ARG A 49 5.75 7.43 2.71
C ARG A 49 4.30 7.75 2.39
N GLN A 50 4.03 8.68 1.46
CA GLN A 50 2.68 9.02 1.06
C GLN A 50 1.95 7.85 0.40
N THR A 51 2.62 7.11 -0.48
CA THR A 51 2.07 5.90 -1.12
C THR A 51 1.77 4.82 -0.09
N LEU A 52 2.67 4.59 0.88
CA LEU A 52 2.43 3.67 1.98
C LEU A 52 1.22 4.08 2.81
N THR A 53 1.13 5.35 3.21
CA THR A 53 -0.01 5.87 3.99
C THR A 53 -1.33 5.64 3.25
N ALA A 54 -1.39 5.97 1.96
CA ALA A 54 -2.59 5.75 1.14
C ALA A 54 -2.94 4.25 1.03
N TYR A 55 -1.94 3.39 0.81
CA TYR A 55 -2.11 1.95 0.75
C TYR A 55 -2.67 1.37 2.06
N LEU A 56 -2.10 1.77 3.20
CA LEU A 56 -2.54 1.28 4.51
C LEU A 56 -3.94 1.81 4.86
N ALA A 57 -4.24 3.08 4.55
CA ALA A 57 -5.58 3.64 4.75
C ALA A 57 -6.63 2.84 3.95
N GLY A 58 -6.41 2.67 2.64
CA GLY A 58 -7.35 1.92 1.78
C GLY A 58 -7.47 0.44 2.17
N THR A 59 -6.38 -0.18 2.65
CA THR A 59 -6.42 -1.55 3.19
C THR A 59 -7.26 -1.63 4.47
N GLY A 60 -7.11 -0.64 5.37
CA GLY A 60 -7.88 -0.55 6.60
C GLY A 60 -9.37 -0.33 6.36
N GLU A 61 -9.72 0.58 5.44
CA GLU A 61 -11.11 0.82 5.01
C GLU A 61 -11.72 -0.42 4.38
N THR A 62 -10.97 -1.12 3.52
CA THR A 62 -11.41 -2.38 2.90
C THR A 62 -11.69 -3.45 3.97
N ALA A 63 -10.84 -3.57 5.00
CA ALA A 63 -11.07 -4.49 6.10
C ALA A 63 -12.33 -4.14 6.90
N GLY A 64 -12.58 -2.86 7.17
CA GLY A 64 -13.81 -2.39 7.80
C GLY A 64 -15.04 -2.71 6.96
N TRP A 65 -14.99 -2.40 5.66
CA TRP A 65 -16.07 -2.70 4.73
C TRP A 65 -16.39 -4.21 4.66
N LEU A 66 -15.36 -5.07 4.67
CA LEU A 66 -15.55 -6.52 4.69
C LEU A 66 -16.30 -6.99 5.94
N LEU A 67 -16.02 -6.41 7.12
CA LEU A 67 -16.76 -6.72 8.34
C LEU A 67 -18.21 -6.22 8.27
N ASP A 68 -18.42 -5.02 7.74
CA ASP A 68 -19.77 -4.46 7.57
C ASP A 68 -20.62 -5.27 6.58
N ALA A 69 -19.98 -5.81 5.52
CA ALA A 69 -20.62 -6.67 4.54
C ALA A 69 -20.94 -8.08 5.09
N ALA A 70 -20.16 -8.57 6.05
CA ALA A 70 -20.32 -9.88 6.65
C ALA A 70 -21.43 -9.92 7.71
N ARG A 71 -22.67 -9.74 7.25
CA ARG A 71 -23.88 -9.77 8.10
C ARG A 71 -23.96 -11.08 8.89
N GLY A 72 -24.23 -10.97 10.19
CA GLY A 72 -24.44 -12.11 11.07
C GLY A 72 -23.18 -12.68 11.73
N LEU A 73 -21.99 -12.12 11.47
CA LEU A 73 -20.79 -12.44 12.24
C LEU A 73 -20.84 -11.75 13.62
N PRO A 74 -20.34 -12.41 14.68
CA PRO A 74 -20.15 -11.74 15.96
C PRO A 74 -19.13 -10.60 15.80
N PRO A 75 -19.28 -9.51 16.57
CA PRO A 75 -18.34 -8.40 16.50
C PRO A 75 -16.93 -8.86 16.90
N CYS A 76 -15.91 -8.26 16.30
CA CYS A 76 -14.53 -8.48 16.70
C CYS A 76 -14.32 -8.02 18.15
N ALA A 77 -13.46 -8.72 18.89
CA ALA A 77 -13.17 -8.40 20.29
C ALA A 77 -12.50 -7.02 20.46
N ARG A 78 -11.80 -6.54 19.44
CA ARG A 78 -11.09 -5.26 19.41
C ARG A 78 -11.33 -4.54 18.09
N ARG A 79 -11.11 -3.22 18.08
CA ARG A 79 -11.13 -2.43 16.84
C ARG A 79 -10.03 -2.90 15.89
N LEU A 80 -10.30 -2.82 14.59
CA LEU A 80 -9.28 -3.00 13.58
C LEU A 80 -8.24 -1.87 13.69
N THR A 81 -6.97 -2.24 13.62
CA THR A 81 -5.83 -1.31 13.58
C THR A 81 -4.85 -1.76 12.51
N LEU A 82 -4.27 -0.79 11.82
CA LEU A 82 -3.24 -0.99 10.82
C LEU A 82 -2.26 0.18 10.83
N ASP A 83 -1.02 -0.10 11.22
CA ASP A 83 0.13 0.79 11.05
C ASP A 83 1.24 0.11 10.22
N ALA A 84 2.35 0.82 10.00
CA ALA A 84 3.47 0.33 9.21
C ALA A 84 4.14 -0.92 9.82
N GLN A 85 4.26 -0.99 11.15
CA GLN A 85 4.88 -2.13 11.82
C GLN A 85 3.97 -3.36 11.73
N GLN A 86 2.69 -3.17 11.99
CA GLN A 86 1.67 -4.19 11.83
C GLN A 86 1.61 -4.74 10.39
N ALA A 87 1.75 -3.87 9.38
CA ALA A 87 1.84 -4.30 7.98
C ALA A 87 3.12 -5.11 7.70
N ARG A 88 4.26 -4.70 8.29
CA ARG A 88 5.54 -5.43 8.19
C ARG A 88 5.42 -6.83 8.79
N ASP A 89 4.82 -6.95 9.97
CA ASP A 89 4.59 -8.22 10.66
C ASP A 89 3.67 -9.15 9.85
N ALA A 90 2.57 -8.60 9.29
CA ALA A 90 1.61 -9.36 8.52
C ALA A 90 2.21 -10.03 7.27
N ILE A 91 3.21 -9.40 6.65
CA ILE A 91 3.86 -9.91 5.44
C ILE A 91 5.20 -10.61 5.71
N ALA A 92 5.60 -10.74 6.98
CA ALA A 92 6.91 -11.30 7.36
C ALA A 92 7.07 -12.77 6.94
N SER A 93 5.99 -13.56 6.98
CA SER A 93 6.00 -14.99 6.65
C SER A 93 6.05 -15.29 5.14
N ALA A 94 5.85 -14.29 4.28
CA ALA A 94 5.93 -14.47 2.84
C ALA A 94 7.39 -14.72 2.41
N ALA A 95 7.66 -15.89 1.85
CA ALA A 95 8.98 -16.26 1.35
C ALA A 95 9.50 -15.23 0.34
N SER A 96 10.77 -14.85 0.46
CA SER A 96 11.37 -13.82 -0.40
C SER A 96 11.31 -14.18 -1.89
N THR A 97 11.41 -15.48 -2.24
CA THR A 97 11.30 -15.98 -3.62
C THR A 97 9.91 -15.84 -4.22
N ALA A 98 8.87 -15.71 -3.41
CA ALA A 98 7.48 -15.56 -3.84
C ALA A 98 6.93 -14.13 -3.63
N ALA A 99 7.71 -13.24 -3.00
CA ALA A 99 7.23 -11.94 -2.53
C ALA A 99 6.74 -11.01 -3.66
N THR A 100 7.25 -11.16 -4.88
CA THR A 100 6.84 -10.36 -6.06
C THR A 100 5.48 -10.77 -6.62
N GLU A 101 5.08 -12.03 -6.45
CA GLU A 101 3.80 -12.56 -6.94
C GLU A 101 2.78 -12.83 -5.83
N THR A 102 3.18 -12.67 -4.56
CA THR A 102 2.28 -12.80 -3.42
C THR A 102 1.55 -11.48 -3.19
N PRO A 103 0.20 -11.45 -3.24
CA PRO A 103 -0.56 -10.23 -2.96
C PRO A 103 -0.50 -9.89 -1.46
N ALA A 104 -0.16 -8.65 -1.15
CA ALA A 104 0.03 -8.21 0.24
C ALA A 104 -1.29 -7.96 0.97
N THR A 105 -2.27 -7.35 0.30
CA THR A 105 -3.53 -6.90 0.93
C THR A 105 -4.28 -8.03 1.64
N PRO A 106 -4.48 -9.23 1.04
CA PRO A 106 -5.15 -10.33 1.74
C PRO A 106 -4.40 -10.83 2.98
N LEU A 107 -3.05 -10.80 2.98
CA LEU A 107 -2.25 -11.18 4.14
C LEU A 107 -2.45 -10.17 5.29
N ILE A 108 -2.39 -8.89 4.96
CA ILE A 108 -2.57 -7.79 5.92
C ILE A 108 -3.96 -7.81 6.53
N ILE A 109 -5.02 -7.92 5.71
CA ILE A 109 -6.40 -7.96 6.20
C ILE A 109 -6.61 -9.18 7.11
N ARG A 110 -6.14 -10.37 6.70
CA ARG A 110 -6.26 -11.58 7.55
C ARG A 110 -5.59 -11.40 8.89
N ASP A 111 -4.42 -10.79 8.91
CA ASP A 111 -3.69 -10.52 10.14
C ASP A 111 -4.38 -9.45 11.02
N MET A 112 -4.94 -8.40 10.42
CA MET A 112 -5.79 -7.43 11.13
C MET A 112 -6.98 -8.12 11.81
N LEU A 113 -7.71 -8.97 11.09
CA LEU A 113 -8.86 -9.70 11.59
C LEU A 113 -8.46 -10.65 12.73
N LYS A 114 -7.34 -11.35 12.57
CA LYS A 114 -6.77 -12.22 13.60
C LYS A 114 -6.41 -11.44 14.87
N ARG A 115 -5.70 -10.31 14.75
CA ARG A 115 -5.34 -9.45 15.89
C ARG A 115 -6.56 -8.85 16.58
N ALA A 116 -7.59 -8.49 15.82
CA ALA A 116 -8.84 -7.98 16.35
C ALA A 116 -9.71 -9.07 17.02
N GLY A 117 -9.36 -10.34 16.87
CA GLY A 117 -10.11 -11.46 17.42
C GLY A 117 -11.45 -11.67 16.73
N CYS A 118 -11.54 -11.31 15.44
CA CYS A 118 -12.73 -11.58 14.64
C CYS A 118 -12.87 -13.09 14.42
N ARG A 119 -14.05 -13.65 14.68
CA ARG A 119 -14.36 -15.05 14.32
C ARG A 119 -14.90 -15.07 12.91
N LEU A 120 -14.05 -15.45 11.96
CA LEU A 120 -14.48 -15.80 10.61
C LEU A 120 -14.97 -17.25 10.69
N THR A 121 -16.23 -17.51 10.35
CA THR A 121 -16.72 -18.88 10.17
C THR A 121 -16.01 -19.44 8.94
N GLU A 122 -15.31 -20.57 9.10
CA GLU A 122 -14.71 -21.31 7.98
C GLU A 122 -15.76 -21.91 7.05
#